data_AF-A0A3D1IM71-F1
#
_entry.id   AF-A0A3D1IM71-F1
#
_cell.length_a   1.000
_cell.length_b   1.000
_cell.length_c   1.000
_cell.angle_alpha   90.00
_cell.angle_beta   90.00
_cell.angle_gamma   90.00
#
_symmetry.space_group_name_H-M   'P 1'
#
loop_
_entity.id
_entity.type
_entity.pdbx_description
1 polymer ?
#
loop_
_entity_poly.entity_id
_entity_poly.type
_entity_poly.pdbx_seq_one_letter_code
_entity_poly.pdbx_strand_id
1 'polypeptide(L)'
;AVHPRFAENQLVYVAFWKAKPGAEHLRTAVVYRRRLEGHRLTDAEEIFESVSWTDGPSAARIIFGPDSMLYLAIGAPGFQESVGATSWAQDPDQHGGKILRLNDDGTVPPDNPFVGQADYQPEIFALGIRNAIGMAFHPQFGHLWETENGPQGGDEINIIQPGLNYGWPVVTYGRAYSTDPEGARSGLPPPTIQPSTAAPGMEEPFTYYTPSIAISGMAFYTGDKFPGWTGDLFVGGLAGRQLSRVVFNAQGLERRREPLLTELRQRIRDVKQGPDGFLYLTTDMQDGAVLRLEPAP
;
A
#
# COMPACT_ATOMS: atom_id res chain seq x y z
N ALA A 1 12.11 -4.78 -1.00
CA ALA A 1 12.43 -4.28 -2.35
C ALA A 1 13.89 -4.57 -2.67
N VAL A 2 14.25 -4.75 -3.93
CA VAL A 2 15.67 -4.78 -4.36
C VAL A 2 16.06 -3.41 -4.88
N HIS A 3 17.30 -2.99 -4.66
CA HIS A 3 17.81 -1.71 -5.15
C HIS A 3 17.72 -1.63 -6.70
N PRO A 4 17.48 -0.46 -7.32
CA PRO A 4 17.42 -0.33 -8.78
C PRO A 4 18.69 -0.85 -9.50
N ARG A 5 19.86 -0.63 -8.89
CA ARG A 5 21.17 -1.17 -9.30
C ARG A 5 21.54 -2.51 -8.63
N PHE A 6 20.56 -3.37 -8.35
CA PHE A 6 20.78 -4.62 -7.63
C PHE A 6 21.89 -5.49 -8.24
N ALA A 7 21.96 -5.56 -9.57
CA ALA A 7 23.00 -6.31 -10.28
C ALA A 7 24.44 -5.86 -9.93
N GLU A 8 24.62 -4.60 -9.51
CA GLU A 8 25.93 -4.05 -9.14
C GLU A 8 26.19 -4.15 -7.63
N ASN A 9 25.17 -3.90 -6.80
CA ASN A 9 25.36 -3.67 -5.37
C ASN A 9 24.74 -4.74 -4.45
N GLN A 10 23.89 -5.63 -4.98
CA GLN A 10 23.20 -6.68 -4.23
C GLN A 10 22.42 -6.17 -2.99
N LEU A 11 21.98 -4.91 -3.00
CA LEU A 11 21.28 -4.32 -1.85
C LEU A 11 19.78 -4.70 -1.84
N VAL A 12 19.32 -5.15 -0.67
CA VAL A 12 17.94 -5.55 -0.39
C VAL A 12 17.40 -4.73 0.76
N TYR A 13 16.15 -4.31 0.65
CA TYR A 13 15.44 -3.50 1.62
C TYR A 13 14.26 -4.27 2.16
N VAL A 14 14.09 -4.29 3.48
CA VAL A 14 13.02 -4.98 4.17
C VAL A 14 12.33 -4.00 5.10
N ALA A 15 11.02 -3.82 4.91
CA ALA A 15 10.18 -3.09 5.83
C ALA A 15 9.39 -4.08 6.70
N PHE A 16 9.35 -3.83 8.00
CA PHE A 16 8.63 -4.65 8.97
C PHE A 16 8.31 -3.84 10.23
N TRP A 17 7.54 -4.43 11.15
CA TRP A 17 7.21 -3.82 12.43
C TRP A 17 8.18 -4.31 13.52
N LYS A 18 9.00 -3.40 14.05
CA LYS A 18 9.98 -3.65 15.12
C LYS A 18 9.33 -3.39 16.49
N ALA A 19 9.48 -4.33 17.43
CA ALA A 19 8.98 -4.16 18.79
C ALA A 19 9.75 -3.08 19.56
N LYS A 20 9.08 -2.37 20.47
CA LYS A 20 9.71 -1.34 21.30
C LYS A 20 10.55 -1.97 22.41
N PRO A 21 11.85 -1.64 22.53
CA PRO A 21 12.65 -2.09 23.65
C PRO A 21 12.03 -1.67 24.99
N GLY A 22 11.83 -2.63 25.90
CA GLY A 22 11.19 -2.40 27.20
C GLY A 22 9.67 -2.24 27.18
N ALA A 23 9.02 -2.33 26.01
CA ALA A 23 7.56 -2.28 25.87
C ALA A 23 7.11 -3.15 24.69
N GLU A 24 7.33 -4.47 24.78
CA GLU A 24 7.16 -5.41 23.66
C GLU A 24 5.74 -5.49 23.06
N HIS A 25 4.73 -5.00 23.77
CA HIS A 25 3.38 -4.86 23.23
C HIS A 25 3.28 -3.77 22.15
N LEU A 26 4.20 -2.80 22.15
CA LEU A 26 4.28 -1.74 21.14
C LEU A 26 5.26 -2.11 20.02
N ARG A 27 4.98 -1.58 18.83
CA ARG A 27 5.77 -1.76 17.62
C ARG A 27 5.71 -0.53 16.72
N THR A 28 6.71 -0.35 15.87
CA THR A 28 6.73 0.68 14.83
C THR A 28 7.29 0.15 13.51
N ALA A 29 6.94 0.78 12.40
CA ALA A 29 7.48 0.45 11.09
C ALA A 29 8.94 0.90 10.98
N VAL A 30 9.79 0.02 10.47
CA VAL A 30 11.21 0.30 10.21
C VAL A 30 11.57 -0.14 8.80
N VAL A 31 12.67 0.42 8.26
CA VAL A 31 13.31 -0.11 7.04
C VAL A 31 14.74 -0.49 7.34
N TYR A 32 15.07 -1.73 7.00
CA TYR A 32 16.43 -2.23 7.05
C TYR A 32 16.98 -2.38 5.63
N ARG A 33 18.19 -1.86 5.43
CA ARG A 33 19.05 -2.15 4.30
C ARG A 33 19.95 -3.33 4.64
N ARG A 34 20.13 -4.24 3.68
CA ARG A 34 20.92 -5.46 3.76
C ARG A 34 21.66 -5.69 2.46
N ARG A 35 22.75 -6.46 2.50
CA ARG A 35 23.43 -7.00 1.31
C ARG A 35 23.11 -8.48 1.13
N LEU A 36 22.80 -8.91 -0.10
CA LEU A 36 22.68 -10.33 -0.42
C LEU A 36 24.05 -10.90 -0.79
N GLU A 37 24.48 -11.91 -0.04
CA GLU A 37 25.70 -12.68 -0.31
C GLU A 37 25.35 -14.17 -0.40
N GLY A 38 25.39 -14.70 -1.62
CA GLY A 38 24.89 -16.05 -1.91
C GLY A 38 23.41 -16.18 -1.53
N HIS A 39 23.12 -16.92 -0.45
CA HIS A 39 21.76 -17.12 0.06
C HIS A 39 21.54 -16.47 1.44
N ARG A 40 22.35 -15.48 1.81
CA ARG A 40 22.31 -14.83 3.13
C ARG A 40 22.19 -13.32 3.02
N LEU A 41 21.46 -12.71 3.94
CA LEU A 41 21.42 -11.25 4.12
C LEU A 41 22.45 -10.84 5.19
N THR A 42 23.43 -10.04 4.80
CA THR A 42 24.51 -9.49 5.63
C THR A 42 24.32 -7.97 5.83
N ASP A 43 25.22 -7.34 6.59
CA ASP A 43 25.31 -5.88 6.78
C ASP A 43 23.97 -5.20 7.13
N ALA A 44 23.47 -5.51 8.33
CA ALA A 44 22.25 -4.90 8.87
C ALA A 44 22.43 -3.40 9.09
N GLU A 45 21.60 -2.60 8.44
CA GLU A 45 21.50 -1.18 8.75
C GLU A 45 20.04 -0.76 8.79
N GLU A 46 19.61 -0.22 9.92
CA GLU A 46 18.32 0.45 10.03
C GLU A 46 18.46 1.85 9.46
N ILE A 47 17.80 2.10 8.34
CA ILE A 47 17.89 3.38 7.62
C ILE A 47 16.67 4.27 7.91
N PHE A 48 15.63 3.73 8.53
CA PHE A 48 14.43 4.46 8.88
C PHE A 48 13.71 3.80 10.06
N GLU A 49 13.26 4.61 11.01
CA GLU A 49 12.34 4.23 12.09
C GLU A 49 11.17 5.21 12.12
N SER A 50 9.96 4.69 12.13
CA SER A 50 8.77 5.52 12.27
C SER A 50 8.61 6.07 13.68
N VAL A 51 8.17 7.32 13.81
CA VAL A 51 7.83 7.94 15.10
C VAL A 51 6.50 7.42 15.67
N SER A 52 5.68 6.77 14.85
CA SER A 52 4.34 6.30 15.23
C SER A 52 4.41 4.90 15.85
N TRP A 53 4.16 4.79 17.16
CA TRP A 53 4.20 3.54 17.92
C TRP A 53 2.78 3.03 18.26
N THR A 54 2.45 1.81 17.87
CA THR A 54 1.11 1.20 18.05
C THR A 54 1.23 -0.22 18.60
N ASP A 55 0.14 -0.82 19.06
CA ASP A 55 0.08 -2.19 19.59
C ASP A 55 -0.27 -3.26 18.54
N GLY A 56 -0.63 -2.87 17.31
CA GLY A 56 -0.87 -3.79 16.19
C GLY A 56 -0.24 -3.31 14.87
N PRO A 57 0.15 -4.22 13.96
CA PRO A 57 0.76 -3.81 12.70
C PRO A 57 -0.30 -3.34 11.70
N SER A 58 0.01 -2.28 10.97
CA SER A 58 -0.67 -1.91 9.72
C SER A 58 0.19 -2.26 8.51
N ALA A 59 -0.19 -1.81 7.32
CA ALA A 59 0.62 -1.98 6.12
C ALA A 59 2.02 -1.37 6.29
N ALA A 60 3.02 -2.04 5.72
CA ALA A 60 4.40 -1.57 5.60
C ALA A 60 4.93 -1.99 4.23
N ARG A 61 4.49 -1.29 3.16
CA ARG A 61 4.82 -1.63 1.77
C ARG A 61 5.99 -0.78 1.30
N ILE A 62 6.97 -1.38 0.63
CA ILE A 62 8.10 -0.67 0.04
C ILE A 62 8.30 -1.00 -1.43
N ILE A 63 8.60 0.03 -2.23
CA ILE A 63 9.03 -0.09 -3.62
C ILE A 63 10.07 1.00 -3.95
N PHE A 64 10.88 0.77 -4.98
CA PHE A 64 11.69 1.84 -5.57
C PHE A 64 10.94 2.49 -6.72
N GLY A 65 11.05 3.80 -6.82
CA GLY A 65 10.55 4.58 -7.95
C GLY A 65 11.51 4.65 -9.13
N PRO A 66 11.03 5.14 -10.28
CA PRO A 66 11.86 5.40 -11.46
C PRO A 66 12.90 6.51 -11.21
N ASP A 67 12.69 7.34 -10.18
CA ASP A 67 13.61 8.35 -9.67
C ASP A 67 14.71 7.76 -8.75
N SER A 68 14.77 6.44 -8.61
CA SER A 68 15.68 5.70 -7.71
C SER A 68 15.46 5.98 -6.22
N MET A 69 14.34 6.61 -5.85
CA MET A 69 13.98 6.82 -4.44
C MET A 69 13.19 5.63 -3.89
N LEU A 70 13.29 5.44 -2.58
CA LEU A 70 12.53 4.44 -1.85
C LEU A 70 11.20 5.05 -1.38
N TYR A 71 10.10 4.42 -1.75
CA TYR A 71 8.76 4.78 -1.30
C TYR A 71 8.29 3.76 -0.26
N LEU A 72 7.81 4.25 0.89
CA LEU A 72 7.33 3.45 2.01
C LEU A 72 5.91 3.88 2.37
N ALA A 73 4.96 2.97 2.28
CA ALA A 73 3.61 3.20 2.81
C ALA A 73 3.49 2.61 4.21
N ILE A 74 2.96 3.40 5.15
CA ILE A 74 2.67 2.98 6.52
C ILE A 74 1.18 3.23 6.78
N GLY A 75 0.44 2.18 7.14
CA GLY A 75 -0.97 2.32 7.46
C GLY A 75 -1.22 3.03 8.81
N ALA A 76 -2.39 3.66 8.95
CA ALA A 76 -2.88 4.19 10.21
C ALA A 76 -3.62 3.09 11.00
N PRO A 77 -3.30 2.90 12.30
CA PRO A 77 -4.00 1.97 13.16
C PRO A 77 -5.39 2.52 13.55
N GLY A 78 -6.28 1.65 14.03
CA GLY A 78 -7.47 2.17 14.72
C GLY A 78 -8.56 1.15 15.01
N PHE A 79 -8.77 0.16 14.14
CA PHE A 79 -9.90 -0.75 14.36
C PHE A 79 -9.62 -1.85 15.39
N GLN A 80 -8.41 -2.42 15.37
CA GLN A 80 -8.03 -3.55 16.23
C GLN A 80 -7.06 -3.13 17.34
N GLU A 81 -6.39 -2.01 17.14
CA GLU A 81 -5.35 -1.43 17.98
C GLU A 81 -5.96 -0.59 19.11
N SER A 82 -5.36 -0.66 20.30
CA SER A 82 -5.71 0.21 21.44
C SER A 82 -4.76 1.39 21.60
N VAL A 83 -3.60 1.34 20.94
CA VAL A 83 -2.60 2.40 20.92
C VAL A 83 -2.42 2.90 19.49
N GLY A 84 -2.53 4.21 19.32
CA GLY A 84 -2.59 4.86 18.01
C GLY A 84 -4.00 5.27 17.63
N ALA A 85 -4.13 6.07 16.57
CA ALA A 85 -5.40 6.61 16.14
C ALA A 85 -5.46 6.74 14.62
N THR A 86 -6.67 6.64 14.07
CA THR A 86 -6.91 6.87 12.64
C THR A 86 -6.57 8.30 12.23
N SER A 87 -6.64 9.26 13.18
CA SER A 87 -6.26 10.66 12.96
C SER A 87 -4.81 10.85 12.57
N TRP A 88 -3.92 9.89 12.87
CA TRP A 88 -2.52 9.95 12.44
C TRP A 88 -2.37 10.17 10.94
N ALA A 89 -3.31 9.69 10.14
CA ALA A 89 -3.32 9.92 8.70
C ALA A 89 -3.37 11.42 8.34
N GLN A 90 -3.96 12.27 9.17
CA GLN A 90 -4.01 13.73 9.02
C GLN A 90 -2.92 14.46 9.81
N ASP A 91 -2.40 13.87 10.87
CA ASP A 91 -1.38 14.50 11.72
C ASP A 91 -0.04 14.62 10.95
N PRO A 92 0.53 15.83 10.80
CA PRO A 92 1.71 16.07 9.97
C PRO A 92 3.03 15.60 10.61
N ASP A 93 3.03 15.43 11.93
CA ASP A 93 4.18 14.97 12.71
C ASP A 93 4.20 13.44 12.89
N GLN A 94 3.23 12.72 12.31
CA GLN A 94 3.11 11.25 12.36
C GLN A 94 3.40 10.60 11.01
N HIS A 95 3.92 9.37 11.06
CA HIS A 95 4.16 8.53 9.88
C HIS A 95 3.02 7.54 9.60
N GLY A 96 2.12 7.31 10.55
CA GLY A 96 0.93 6.50 10.32
C GLY A 96 -0.01 7.13 9.27
N GLY A 97 -0.48 6.33 8.33
CA GLY A 97 -1.40 6.77 7.28
C GLY A 97 -0.75 7.68 6.22
N LYS A 98 0.51 7.37 5.88
CA LYS A 98 1.34 8.16 4.96
C LYS A 98 1.98 7.27 3.90
N ILE A 99 2.33 7.90 2.78
CA ILE A 99 3.41 7.44 1.92
C ILE A 99 4.60 8.36 2.15
N LEU A 100 5.75 7.76 2.44
CA LEU A 100 7.03 8.44 2.62
C LEU A 100 7.91 8.24 1.39
N ARG A 101 8.79 9.20 1.11
CA ARG A 101 9.81 9.13 0.05
C ARG A 101 11.18 9.43 0.65
N LEU A 102 12.10 8.49 0.49
CA LEU A 102 13.43 8.46 1.09
C LEU A 102 14.50 8.23 0.01
N ASN A 103 15.71 8.72 0.23
CA ASN A 103 16.88 8.23 -0.50
C ASN A 103 17.15 6.75 -0.16
N ASP A 104 18.00 6.09 -0.93
CA ASP A 104 18.33 4.66 -0.72
C ASP A 104 19.16 4.39 0.56
N ASP A 105 19.63 5.44 1.22
CA ASP A 105 20.27 5.41 2.54
C ASP A 105 19.35 5.87 3.68
N GLY A 106 18.08 6.15 3.40
CA GLY A 106 17.09 6.59 4.37
C GLY A 106 17.08 8.10 4.65
N THR A 107 18.01 8.87 4.06
CA THR A 107 17.98 10.33 4.18
C THR A 107 16.82 10.93 3.38
N VAL A 108 16.44 12.17 3.72
CA VAL A 108 15.29 12.83 3.10
C VAL A 108 15.70 13.51 1.79
N PRO A 109 15.01 13.24 0.66
CA PRO A 109 15.21 13.99 -0.56
C PRO A 109 14.86 15.48 -0.37
N PRO A 110 15.71 16.41 -0.81
CA PRO A 110 15.51 17.85 -0.55
C PRO A 110 14.30 18.44 -1.31
N ASP A 111 13.79 17.73 -2.31
CA ASP A 111 12.63 18.08 -3.13
C ASP A 111 11.32 17.46 -2.61
N ASN A 112 11.32 16.82 -1.44
CA ASN A 112 10.09 16.34 -0.82
C ASN A 112 9.13 17.51 -0.48
N PRO A 113 7.81 17.29 -0.58
CA PRO A 113 6.81 18.37 -0.58
C PRO A 113 6.72 19.15 0.74
N PHE A 114 7.14 18.53 1.85
CA PHE A 114 7.06 19.13 3.18
C PHE A 114 8.42 19.53 3.77
N VAL A 115 9.51 19.41 3.00
CA VAL A 115 10.84 19.88 3.43
C VAL A 115 10.79 21.37 3.76
N GLY A 116 11.27 21.73 4.95
CA GLY A 116 11.28 23.12 5.43
C GLY A 116 9.96 23.57 6.09
N GLN A 117 8.93 22.71 6.15
CA GLN A 117 7.72 22.98 6.92
C GLN A 117 7.90 22.43 8.34
N ALA A 118 7.94 23.31 9.35
CA ALA A 118 8.36 22.96 10.71
C ALA A 118 7.49 21.89 11.39
N ASP A 119 6.21 21.80 11.01
CA ASP A 119 5.23 20.91 11.64
C ASP A 119 5.11 19.54 10.95
N TYR A 120 5.84 19.33 9.85
CA TYR A 120 5.77 18.10 9.07
C TYR A 120 7.03 17.26 9.23
N GLN A 121 6.86 15.94 9.26
CA GLN A 121 7.98 15.04 8.99
C GLN A 121 8.40 15.21 7.52
N PRO A 122 9.68 15.52 7.25
CA PRO A 122 10.10 15.98 5.91
C PRO A 122 10.14 14.85 4.86
N GLU A 123 10.15 13.60 5.30
CA GLU A 123 10.04 12.37 4.51
C GLU A 123 8.63 12.10 3.97
N ILE A 124 7.59 12.80 4.47
CA ILE A 124 6.22 12.63 3.99
C ILE A 124 6.15 13.03 2.51
N PHE A 125 5.60 12.12 1.69
CA PHE A 125 5.31 12.35 0.28
C PHE A 125 3.82 12.59 0.05
N ALA A 126 2.95 11.84 0.73
CA ALA A 126 1.50 12.00 0.71
C ALA A 126 0.89 11.56 2.04
N LEU A 127 -0.30 12.08 2.36
CA LEU A 127 -0.99 11.82 3.64
C LEU A 127 -2.47 11.49 3.44
N GLY A 128 -3.18 11.18 4.53
CA GLY A 128 -4.60 10.85 4.48
C GLY A 128 -4.90 9.46 3.94
N ILE A 129 -3.99 8.51 4.14
CA ILE A 129 -4.14 7.12 3.67
C ILE A 129 -4.51 6.25 4.88
N ARG A 130 -5.43 5.29 4.72
CA ARG A 130 -5.76 4.33 5.76
C ARG A 130 -4.74 3.20 5.82
N ASN A 131 -4.66 2.37 4.79
CA ASN A 131 -3.87 1.14 4.87
C ASN A 131 -3.44 0.62 3.49
N ALA A 132 -2.48 1.31 2.87
CA ALA A 132 -1.94 1.00 1.55
C ALA A 132 -1.12 -0.31 1.52
N ILE A 133 -1.68 -1.36 0.91
CA ILE A 133 -1.07 -2.70 0.80
C ILE A 133 -0.37 -2.88 -0.55
N GLY A 134 -0.90 -2.31 -1.62
CA GLY A 134 -0.34 -2.38 -2.97
C GLY A 134 0.32 -1.06 -3.35
N MET A 135 1.45 -1.13 -4.05
CA MET A 135 2.03 0.03 -4.73
C MET A 135 2.68 -0.41 -6.04
N ALA A 136 2.50 0.38 -7.09
CA ALA A 136 3.18 0.22 -8.38
C ALA A 136 3.28 1.56 -9.10
N PHE A 137 4.40 1.79 -9.80
CA PHE A 137 4.49 2.91 -10.72
C PHE A 137 3.82 2.55 -12.05
N HIS A 138 2.99 3.44 -12.56
CA HIS A 138 2.38 3.27 -13.87
C HIS A 138 3.48 3.23 -14.94
N PRO A 139 3.55 2.19 -15.80
CA PRO A 139 4.71 1.94 -16.66
C PRO A 139 4.95 3.03 -17.71
N GLN A 140 3.89 3.68 -18.19
CA GLN A 140 3.99 4.76 -19.18
C GLN A 140 4.16 6.17 -18.57
N PHE A 141 3.37 6.49 -17.55
CA PHE A 141 3.28 7.85 -17.00
C PHE A 141 4.17 8.09 -15.78
N GLY A 142 4.69 7.03 -15.15
CA GLY A 142 5.56 7.16 -13.99
C GLY A 142 4.86 7.67 -12.72
N HIS A 143 3.53 7.75 -12.70
CA HIS A 143 2.78 8.10 -11.48
C HIS A 143 2.78 6.91 -10.52
N LEU A 144 2.92 7.18 -9.22
CA LEU A 144 2.74 6.18 -8.18
C LEU A 144 1.25 5.86 -8.06
N TRP A 145 0.89 4.58 -8.17
CA TRP A 145 -0.44 4.09 -7.84
C TRP A 145 -0.34 3.24 -6.58
N GLU A 146 -1.38 3.28 -5.77
CA GLU A 146 -1.49 2.44 -4.59
C GLU A 146 -2.88 1.80 -4.50
N THR A 147 -2.97 0.76 -3.67
CA THR A 147 -4.26 0.21 -3.26
C THR A 147 -4.32 0.12 -1.75
N GLU A 148 -5.42 0.59 -1.16
CA GLU A 148 -5.59 0.59 0.28
C GLU A 148 -6.88 -0.06 0.74
N ASN A 149 -6.85 -0.62 1.95
CA ASN A 149 -8.06 -1.16 2.57
C ASN A 149 -8.87 -0.04 3.18
N GLY A 150 -10.17 -0.02 2.87
CA GLY A 150 -11.15 0.76 3.59
C GLY A 150 -11.58 0.07 4.90
N PRO A 151 -12.49 0.70 5.68
CA PRO A 151 -13.10 0.09 6.84
C PRO A 151 -14.11 -1.02 6.42
N GLN A 152 -15.41 -0.89 6.70
CA GLN A 152 -16.41 -1.80 6.14
C GLN A 152 -16.87 -1.29 4.76
N GLY A 153 -16.17 -1.72 3.70
CA GLY A 153 -16.32 -1.13 2.36
C GLY A 153 -15.27 -0.04 2.11
N GLY A 154 -15.22 0.46 0.88
CA GLY A 154 -14.36 1.58 0.50
C GLY A 154 -12.88 1.21 0.40
N ASP A 155 -12.53 0.01 -0.08
CA ASP A 155 -11.16 -0.21 -0.54
C ASP A 155 -10.91 0.66 -1.77
N GLU A 156 -9.72 1.24 -1.90
CA GLU A 156 -9.44 2.25 -2.92
C GLU A 156 -8.26 1.87 -3.81
N ILE A 157 -8.25 2.44 -5.01
CA ILE A 157 -7.08 2.56 -5.86
C ILE A 157 -6.84 4.06 -6.05
N ASN A 158 -5.68 4.55 -5.61
CA ASN A 158 -5.32 5.96 -5.67
C ASN A 158 -4.18 6.21 -6.65
N ILE A 159 -4.18 7.40 -7.27
CA ILE A 159 -3.03 7.94 -8.02
C ILE A 159 -2.34 8.95 -7.11
N ILE A 160 -1.17 8.57 -6.61
CA ILE A 160 -0.45 9.30 -5.58
C ILE A 160 0.38 10.43 -6.18
N GLN A 161 0.21 11.62 -5.63
CA GLN A 161 0.90 12.85 -6.00
C GLN A 161 1.57 13.49 -4.78
N PRO A 162 2.71 14.18 -4.96
CA PRO A 162 3.43 14.81 -3.87
C PRO A 162 2.60 15.90 -3.18
N GLY A 163 2.54 15.85 -1.86
CA GLY A 163 1.92 16.86 -1.01
C GLY A 163 0.41 16.79 -0.89
N LEU A 164 -0.25 15.84 -1.57
CA LEU A 164 -1.71 15.72 -1.55
C LEU A 164 -2.21 14.86 -0.38
N ASN A 165 -3.45 15.13 0.01
CA ASN A 165 -4.15 14.48 1.13
C ASN A 165 -5.27 13.60 0.59
N TYR A 166 -5.22 12.29 0.85
CA TYR A 166 -6.19 11.28 0.41
C TYR A 166 -7.34 11.08 1.41
N GLY A 167 -7.39 11.92 2.43
CA GLY A 167 -8.61 12.22 3.16
C GLY A 167 -8.99 11.31 4.32
N TRP A 168 -8.42 10.11 4.48
CA TRP A 168 -8.69 9.26 5.64
C TRP A 168 -8.28 9.95 6.96
N PRO A 169 -9.08 9.88 8.05
CA PRO A 169 -10.42 9.30 8.16
C PRO A 169 -11.56 10.33 7.94
N VAL A 170 -11.25 11.55 7.52
CA VAL A 170 -12.22 12.64 7.34
C VAL A 170 -13.21 12.32 6.23
N VAL A 171 -12.73 11.71 5.14
CA VAL A 171 -13.55 11.18 4.06
C VAL A 171 -13.27 9.70 3.84
N THR A 172 -14.30 8.94 3.43
CA THR A 172 -14.16 7.53 3.04
C THR A 172 -15.41 7.05 2.31
N TYR A 173 -15.24 6.15 1.33
CA TYR A 173 -16.35 5.40 0.72
C TYR A 173 -16.80 4.19 1.55
N GLY A 174 -16.13 3.92 2.67
CA GLY A 174 -16.52 2.91 3.63
C GLY A 174 -17.35 3.48 4.77
N ARG A 175 -17.60 2.66 5.79
CA ARG A 175 -18.23 3.04 7.06
C ARG A 175 -17.64 2.26 8.22
N ALA A 176 -17.96 2.68 9.45
CA ALA A 176 -17.60 1.90 10.64
C ALA A 176 -18.11 0.45 10.54
N TYR A 177 -17.33 -0.49 11.08
CA TYR A 177 -17.71 -1.89 11.08
C TYR A 177 -18.96 -2.12 11.94
N SER A 178 -19.80 -3.09 11.57
CA SER A 178 -20.97 -3.46 12.37
C SER A 178 -20.63 -3.93 13.79
N THR A 179 -19.38 -4.35 14.03
CA THR A 179 -18.87 -4.69 15.37
C THR A 179 -18.33 -3.48 16.15
N ASP A 180 -18.37 -2.29 15.57
CA ASP A 180 -17.99 -1.00 16.16
C ASP A 180 -19.21 -0.06 16.19
N PRO A 181 -20.19 -0.35 17.05
CA PRO A 181 -21.51 0.28 17.01
C PRO A 181 -21.47 1.80 17.23
N GLU A 182 -20.46 2.29 17.97
CA GLU A 182 -20.24 3.72 18.21
C GLU A 182 -19.26 4.36 17.22
N GLY A 183 -18.62 3.55 16.35
CA GLY A 183 -17.59 4.00 15.41
C GLY A 183 -16.27 4.46 16.06
N ALA A 184 -16.17 4.37 17.39
CA ALA A 184 -15.05 4.89 18.17
C ALA A 184 -13.71 4.23 17.82
N ARG A 185 -13.69 2.93 17.47
CA ARG A 185 -12.45 2.26 17.04
C ARG A 185 -12.05 2.72 15.65
N SER A 186 -13.01 2.73 14.72
CA SER A 186 -12.74 3.16 13.34
C SER A 186 -12.45 4.67 13.22
N GLY A 187 -12.71 5.46 14.27
CA GLY A 187 -12.66 6.92 14.22
C GLY A 187 -13.69 7.51 13.25
N LEU A 188 -14.81 6.81 13.06
CA LEU A 188 -15.89 7.16 12.14
C LEU A 188 -17.21 7.33 12.91
N PRO A 189 -18.23 7.95 12.29
CA PRO A 189 -19.60 7.85 12.80
C PRO A 189 -20.08 6.39 12.97
N PRO A 190 -21.12 6.15 13.78
CA PRO A 190 -21.77 4.85 13.89
C PRO A 190 -22.09 4.21 12.53
N PRO A 191 -22.11 2.87 12.40
CA PRO A 191 -22.27 2.16 11.11
C PRO A 191 -23.56 2.47 10.33
N THR A 192 -24.53 3.13 10.97
CA THR A 192 -25.79 3.59 10.39
C THR A 192 -25.65 4.94 9.65
N ILE A 193 -24.52 5.63 9.79
CA ILE A 193 -24.24 6.93 9.18
C ILE A 193 -23.07 6.76 8.19
N GLN A 194 -23.29 7.16 6.94
CA GLN A 194 -22.23 7.22 5.94
C GLN A 194 -21.34 8.45 6.20
N PRO A 195 -20.01 8.29 6.37
CA PRO A 195 -19.07 9.41 6.40
C PRO A 195 -19.14 10.25 5.11
N SER A 196 -18.60 11.47 5.14
CA SER A 196 -18.44 12.25 3.91
C SER A 196 -17.54 11.49 2.93
N THR A 197 -17.83 11.57 1.63
CA THR A 197 -16.99 10.99 0.58
C THR A 197 -16.06 12.03 -0.06
N ALA A 198 -16.21 13.31 0.28
CA ALA A 198 -15.40 14.40 -0.24
C ALA A 198 -15.33 15.56 0.76
N ALA A 199 -14.22 16.30 0.72
CA ALA A 199 -14.02 17.52 1.49
C ALA A 199 -12.98 18.42 0.78
N PRO A 200 -12.99 19.75 1.03
CA PRO A 200 -12.01 20.64 0.42
C PRO A 200 -10.56 20.25 0.75
N GLY A 201 -9.70 20.24 -0.27
CA GLY A 201 -8.27 19.93 -0.11
C GLY A 201 -7.97 18.43 0.08
N MET A 202 -8.93 17.55 -0.22
CA MET A 202 -8.75 16.10 -0.19
C MET A 202 -9.03 15.52 -1.58
N GLU A 203 -8.18 14.58 -1.99
CA GLU A 203 -8.25 13.93 -3.29
C GLU A 203 -9.22 12.75 -3.26
N GLU A 204 -9.96 12.57 -4.35
CA GLU A 204 -10.78 11.37 -4.56
C GLU A 204 -9.92 10.24 -5.14
N PRO A 205 -10.24 8.97 -4.81
CA PRO A 205 -9.59 7.83 -5.41
C PRO A 205 -9.90 7.75 -6.89
N PHE A 206 -8.99 7.12 -7.66
CA PHE A 206 -9.27 6.79 -9.05
C PHE A 206 -10.49 5.88 -9.14
N THR A 207 -10.60 4.94 -8.22
CA THR A 207 -11.77 4.07 -8.09
C THR A 207 -11.82 3.36 -6.74
N TYR A 208 -12.97 2.82 -6.36
CA TYR A 208 -13.16 2.13 -5.06
C TYR A 208 -13.98 0.84 -5.17
N TYR A 209 -13.96 0.01 -4.13
CA TYR A 209 -14.71 -1.24 -4.00
C TYR A 209 -15.67 -1.21 -2.81
N THR A 210 -16.96 -1.34 -3.10
CA THR A 210 -18.00 -1.53 -2.10
C THR A 210 -18.94 -2.66 -2.56
N PRO A 211 -18.94 -3.83 -1.90
CA PRO A 211 -18.16 -4.17 -0.70
C PRO A 211 -16.65 -4.27 -0.94
N SER A 212 -15.86 -4.07 0.12
CA SER A 212 -14.41 -4.27 0.11
C SER A 212 -14.04 -5.70 -0.27
N ILE A 213 -12.97 -5.86 -1.05
CA ILE A 213 -12.36 -7.16 -1.34
C ILE A 213 -11.17 -7.44 -0.42
N ALA A 214 -10.89 -6.53 0.52
CA ALA A 214 -9.62 -6.39 1.21
C ALA A 214 -8.48 -6.40 0.17
N ILE A 215 -8.48 -5.36 -0.67
CA ILE A 215 -7.56 -5.18 -1.79
C ILE A 215 -6.10 -5.31 -1.33
N SER A 216 -5.25 -5.93 -2.14
CA SER A 216 -3.88 -6.26 -1.74
C SER A 216 -2.88 -5.89 -2.84
N GLY A 217 -1.83 -6.68 -3.07
CA GLY A 217 -0.80 -6.29 -4.03
C GLY A 217 -1.33 -6.04 -5.44
N MET A 218 -0.61 -5.21 -6.17
CA MET A 218 -1.00 -4.72 -7.48
C MET A 218 0.15 -4.82 -8.50
N ALA A 219 -0.20 -4.99 -9.77
CA ALA A 219 0.73 -4.88 -10.89
C ALA A 219 0.01 -4.41 -12.16
N PHE A 220 0.60 -3.44 -12.86
CA PHE A 220 0.26 -3.19 -14.26
C PHE A 220 0.86 -4.27 -15.14
N TYR A 221 0.11 -4.74 -16.13
CA TYR A 221 0.59 -5.73 -17.08
C TYR A 221 1.13 -5.07 -18.36
N THR A 222 2.35 -5.42 -18.73
CA THR A 222 3.09 -4.92 -19.91
C THR A 222 3.70 -6.06 -20.73
N GLY A 223 3.47 -7.31 -20.33
CA GLY A 223 4.05 -8.49 -20.97
C GLY A 223 3.33 -8.91 -22.25
N ASP A 224 3.90 -9.91 -22.92
CA ASP A 224 3.41 -10.43 -24.21
C ASP A 224 2.62 -11.74 -24.10
N LYS A 225 2.62 -12.39 -22.93
CA LYS A 225 1.96 -13.69 -22.72
C LYS A 225 0.44 -13.58 -22.73
N PHE A 226 -0.09 -12.42 -22.34
CA PHE A 226 -1.52 -12.13 -22.38
C PHE A 226 -1.76 -10.86 -23.22
N PRO A 227 -1.71 -10.93 -24.56
CA PRO A 227 -1.75 -9.73 -25.40
C PRO A 227 -2.96 -8.82 -25.12
N GLY A 228 -4.12 -9.42 -24.85
CA GLY A 228 -5.36 -8.70 -24.53
C GLY A 228 -5.40 -8.07 -23.14
N TRP A 229 -4.37 -8.24 -22.30
CA TRP A 229 -4.27 -7.70 -20.94
C TRP A 229 -3.28 -6.52 -20.84
N THR A 230 -2.57 -6.21 -21.92
CA THR A 230 -1.54 -5.14 -21.94
C THR A 230 -2.16 -3.79 -21.56
N GLY A 231 -1.58 -3.13 -20.56
CA GLY A 231 -2.05 -1.86 -20.00
C GLY A 231 -3.04 -1.99 -18.85
N ASP A 232 -3.60 -3.19 -18.60
CA ASP A 232 -4.53 -3.39 -17.50
C ASP A 232 -3.83 -3.48 -16.15
N LEU A 233 -4.60 -3.20 -15.10
CA LEU A 233 -4.16 -3.29 -13.72
C LEU A 233 -4.74 -4.55 -13.07
N PHE A 234 -3.89 -5.30 -12.38
CA PHE A 234 -4.27 -6.48 -11.62
C PHE A 234 -4.08 -6.22 -10.14
N VAL A 235 -5.13 -6.43 -9.34
CA VAL A 235 -5.11 -6.24 -7.89
C VAL A 235 -5.60 -7.51 -7.19
N GLY A 236 -4.90 -7.94 -6.15
CA GLY A 236 -5.33 -9.06 -5.33
C GLY A 236 -6.50 -8.70 -4.42
N GLY A 237 -7.33 -9.69 -4.08
CA GLY A 237 -8.38 -9.58 -3.08
C GLY A 237 -8.24 -10.64 -2.00
N LEU A 238 -8.03 -10.21 -0.76
CA LEU A 238 -7.89 -11.11 0.38
C LEU A 238 -9.26 -11.64 0.85
N ALA A 239 -10.19 -10.75 1.17
CA ALA A 239 -11.54 -11.13 1.58
C ALA A 239 -12.38 -11.57 0.37
N GLY A 240 -12.19 -10.90 -0.78
CA GLY A 240 -12.85 -11.24 -2.04
C GLY A 240 -12.36 -12.55 -2.67
N ARG A 241 -11.20 -13.08 -2.24
CA ARG A 241 -10.61 -14.34 -2.71
C ARG A 241 -10.54 -14.44 -4.23
N GLN A 242 -10.01 -13.39 -4.85
CA GLN A 242 -9.97 -13.24 -6.31
C GLN A 242 -8.75 -12.42 -6.72
N LEU A 243 -8.38 -12.51 -7.99
CA LEU A 243 -7.57 -11.51 -8.68
C LEU A 243 -8.54 -10.60 -9.45
N SER A 244 -8.61 -9.31 -9.14
CA SER A 244 -9.42 -8.36 -9.90
C SER A 244 -8.58 -7.74 -11.01
N ARG A 245 -8.98 -7.94 -12.26
CA ARG A 245 -8.44 -7.22 -13.41
C ARG A 245 -9.27 -5.97 -13.67
N VAL A 246 -8.66 -4.81 -13.55
CA VAL A 246 -9.23 -3.50 -13.88
C VAL A 246 -8.84 -3.18 -15.31
N VAL A 247 -9.85 -3.10 -16.18
CA VAL A 247 -9.67 -2.86 -17.62
C VAL A 247 -9.90 -1.38 -17.90
N PHE A 248 -8.97 -0.73 -18.58
CA PHE A 248 -9.07 0.69 -18.92
C PHE A 248 -9.65 0.91 -20.32
N ASN A 249 -10.25 2.09 -20.53
CA ASN A 249 -10.58 2.58 -21.87
C ASN A 249 -9.42 3.39 -22.47
N ALA A 250 -9.59 3.88 -23.70
CA ALA A 250 -8.54 4.65 -24.40
C ALA A 250 -8.18 5.98 -23.72
N GLN A 251 -9.01 6.47 -22.79
CA GLN A 251 -8.78 7.68 -22.01
C GLN A 251 -8.11 7.37 -20.65
N GLY A 252 -7.78 6.11 -20.36
CA GLY A 252 -7.21 5.71 -19.08
C GLY A 252 -8.21 5.63 -17.93
N LEU A 253 -9.52 5.70 -18.22
CA LEU A 253 -10.58 5.54 -17.21
C LEU A 253 -10.95 4.07 -17.08
N GLU A 254 -11.40 3.66 -15.89
CA GLU A 254 -11.92 2.32 -15.66
C GLU A 254 -13.12 2.06 -16.58
N ARG A 255 -13.04 0.99 -17.37
CA ARG A 255 -14.11 0.51 -18.23
C ARG A 255 -14.92 -0.59 -17.57
N ARG A 256 -14.25 -1.57 -16.95
CA ARG A 256 -14.86 -2.69 -16.24
C ARG A 256 -13.86 -3.38 -15.32
N ARG A 257 -14.38 -4.20 -14.41
CA ARG A 257 -13.60 -5.16 -13.60
C ARG A 257 -13.97 -6.59 -13.94
N GLU A 258 -12.97 -7.45 -13.96
CA GLU A 258 -13.14 -8.89 -14.15
C GLU A 258 -12.57 -9.61 -12.91
N PRO A 259 -13.40 -10.30 -12.13
CA PRO A 259 -12.90 -11.20 -11.09
C PRO A 259 -12.37 -12.48 -11.74
N LEU A 260 -11.11 -12.78 -11.47
CA LEU A 260 -10.40 -13.96 -11.95
C LEU A 260 -10.05 -14.87 -10.77
N LEU A 261 -9.87 -16.17 -11.05
CA LEU A 261 -9.39 -17.17 -10.10
C LEU A 261 -10.29 -17.41 -8.88
N THR A 262 -11.55 -16.98 -8.93
CA THR A 262 -12.52 -17.13 -7.84
C THR A 262 -12.74 -18.59 -7.42
N GLU A 263 -12.61 -19.51 -8.37
CA GLU A 263 -12.71 -20.96 -8.19
C GLU A 263 -11.60 -21.53 -7.30
N LEU A 264 -10.44 -20.87 -7.22
CA LEU A 264 -9.35 -21.30 -6.33
C LEU A 264 -9.70 -21.05 -4.86
N ARG A 265 -10.63 -20.13 -4.58
CA ARG A 265 -11.05 -19.72 -3.23
C ARG A 265 -9.87 -19.30 -2.33
N GLN A 266 -8.80 -18.82 -2.94
CA GLN A 266 -7.56 -18.39 -2.29
C GLN A 266 -7.60 -16.89 -1.99
N ARG A 267 -7.06 -16.48 -0.85
CA ARG A 267 -6.83 -15.07 -0.52
C ARG A 267 -5.61 -14.60 -1.31
N ILE A 268 -5.78 -13.74 -2.31
CA ILE A 268 -4.65 -13.27 -3.12
C ILE A 268 -3.95 -12.13 -2.39
N ARG A 269 -2.65 -12.28 -2.12
CA ARG A 269 -1.83 -11.37 -1.29
C ARG A 269 -0.99 -10.39 -2.08
N ASP A 270 -0.29 -10.88 -3.09
CA ASP A 270 0.58 -10.05 -3.94
C ASP A 270 0.44 -10.48 -5.39
N VAL A 271 0.74 -9.54 -6.28
CA VAL A 271 0.68 -9.68 -7.73
C VAL A 271 1.93 -9.02 -8.30
N LYS A 272 2.69 -9.75 -9.13
CA LYS A 272 3.85 -9.22 -9.84
C LYS A 272 3.92 -9.76 -11.26
N GLN A 273 4.37 -8.94 -12.20
CA GLN A 273 4.79 -9.41 -13.50
C GLN A 273 6.25 -9.87 -13.42
N GLY A 274 6.53 -11.09 -13.89
CA GLY A 274 7.88 -11.61 -14.04
C GLY A 274 8.58 -11.05 -15.28
N PRO A 275 9.93 -11.11 -15.33
CA PRO A 275 10.69 -10.70 -16.52
C PRO A 275 10.41 -11.58 -17.76
N ASP A 276 9.81 -12.75 -17.54
CA ASP A 276 9.35 -13.68 -18.58
C ASP A 276 7.95 -13.35 -19.12
N GLY A 277 7.33 -12.27 -18.65
CA GLY A 277 6.03 -11.77 -19.13
C GLY A 277 4.81 -12.47 -18.53
N PHE A 278 4.97 -13.38 -17.57
CA PHE A 278 3.86 -13.98 -16.83
C PHE A 278 3.49 -13.18 -15.59
N LEU A 279 2.26 -13.37 -15.08
CA LEU A 279 1.86 -12.88 -13.77
C LEU A 279 2.11 -13.95 -12.71
N TYR A 280 2.67 -13.51 -11.59
CA TYR A 280 2.93 -14.31 -10.39
C TYR A 280 2.10 -13.79 -9.23
N LEU A 281 1.47 -14.70 -8.51
CA LEU A 281 0.65 -14.39 -7.34
C LEU A 281 1.18 -15.10 -6.11
N THR A 282 1.03 -14.49 -4.94
CA THR A 282 1.16 -15.20 -3.65
C THR A 282 -0.19 -15.29 -2.97
N THR A 283 -0.46 -16.39 -2.26
CA THR A 283 -1.70 -16.56 -1.49
C THR A 283 -1.48 -16.44 0.03
N ASP A 284 -2.40 -15.80 0.73
CA ASP A 284 -2.41 -15.61 2.19
C ASP A 284 -3.27 -16.69 2.85
N MET A 285 -2.72 -17.89 2.91
CA MET A 285 -3.34 -19.09 3.50
C MET A 285 -2.30 -19.83 4.35
N GLN A 286 -2.76 -20.71 5.24
CA GLN A 286 -1.86 -21.55 6.05
C GLN A 286 -0.92 -22.39 5.15
N ASP A 287 -1.48 -23.00 4.10
CA ASP A 287 -0.73 -23.65 3.03
C ASP A 287 -0.67 -22.73 1.80
N GLY A 288 -0.06 -21.55 1.98
CA GLY A 288 0.09 -20.54 0.93
C GLY A 288 0.89 -21.04 -0.27
N ALA A 289 0.65 -20.44 -1.43
CA ALA A 289 1.28 -20.82 -2.69
C ALA A 289 1.86 -19.60 -3.42
N VAL A 290 2.88 -19.88 -4.25
CA VAL A 290 3.29 -18.99 -5.34
C VAL A 290 2.70 -19.57 -6.63
N LEU A 291 1.81 -18.83 -7.28
CA LEU A 291 1.14 -19.23 -8.51
C LEU A 291 1.76 -18.48 -9.68
N ARG A 292 1.98 -19.18 -10.80
CA ARG A 292 2.23 -18.56 -12.11
C ARG A 292 0.97 -18.68 -12.94
N LEU A 293 0.50 -17.58 -13.50
CA LEU A 293 -0.63 -17.59 -14.44
C LEU A 293 -0.10 -17.89 -15.83
N GLU A 294 -0.76 -18.81 -16.53
CA GLU A 294 -0.49 -19.13 -17.92
C GLU A 294 -1.76 -18.95 -18.76
N PRO A 295 -1.65 -18.57 -20.04
CA PRO A 295 -2.77 -18.57 -20.97
C PRO A 295 -3.41 -19.96 -21.03
N ALA A 296 -4.73 -20.00 -21.17
CA ALA A 296 -5.41 -21.26 -21.47
C ALA A 296 -4.95 -21.79 -22.85
N PRO A 297 -4.88 -23.12 -23.03
CA PRO A 297 -4.55 -23.74 -24.32
C PRO A 297 -5.48 -23.34 -25.47
#